data_AF-A0A9I9DV97-F1
#
_entry.id   AF-A0A9I9DV97-F1
#
_cell.length_a   1.000
_cell.length_b   1.000
_cell.length_c   1.000
_cell.angle_alpha   90.00
_cell.angle_beta   90.00
_cell.angle_gamma   90.00
#
_symmetry.space_group_name_H-M   'P 1'
#
loop_
_entity.id
_entity.type
_entity.pdbx_description
1 polymer ?
#
loop_
_entity_poly.entity_id
_entity_poly.type
_entity_poly.pdbx_seq_one_letter_code
_entity_poly.pdbx_strand_id
1 'polypeptide(L)'
;MSTLNQSSSLNSCTKFPIPSRDNHVVDEIQSQPFDYSKRAQWLRAAVLGANDGLVSTASLMMGVGAVKHDVKAMILTGFAGLIAGACSMAIGEFVSVYSQLDIEMAHIKRSSDHRKELEEEERENYRTLFRRRRLPPWPFLRGQ
;
A
#
# COMPACT_ATOMS: atom_id res chain seq x y z
N MET A 1 46.83 -14.16 -16.14
CA MET A 1 45.47 -14.52 -15.70
C MET A 1 45.34 -14.27 -14.22
N SER A 2 44.68 -13.14 -13.91
CA SER A 2 43.65 -12.96 -12.88
C SER A 2 43.91 -13.37 -11.42
N THR A 3 44.23 -12.32 -10.64
CA THR A 3 43.62 -11.94 -9.34
C THR A 3 43.76 -12.87 -8.12
N LEU A 4 44.73 -12.51 -7.27
CA LEU A 4 44.70 -12.67 -5.82
C LEU A 4 43.45 -11.99 -5.25
N ASN A 5 42.56 -12.77 -4.62
CA ASN A 5 41.43 -12.25 -3.87
C ASN A 5 41.91 -11.80 -2.48
N GLN A 6 41.92 -10.48 -2.31
CA GLN A 6 42.34 -9.77 -1.12
C GLN A 6 41.22 -9.82 -0.07
N SER A 7 41.23 -10.84 0.78
CA SER A 7 40.42 -10.84 2.00
C SER A 7 41.28 -10.41 3.19
N SER A 8 40.64 -9.66 4.09
CA SER A 8 41.09 -9.33 5.45
C SER A 8 42.24 -8.33 5.58
N SER A 9 41.95 -7.06 5.31
CA SER A 9 42.60 -5.95 6.03
C SER A 9 41.59 -5.35 7.00
N LEU A 10 41.96 -5.43 8.29
CA LEU A 10 41.76 -4.45 9.36
C LEU A 10 40.48 -3.61 9.32
N ASN A 11 39.65 -3.77 10.37
CA ASN A 11 39.26 -2.66 11.25
C ASN A 11 38.73 -3.22 12.57
N SER A 12 39.67 -3.53 13.45
CA SER A 12 39.53 -3.35 14.89
C SER A 12 39.46 -1.84 15.16
N CYS A 13 38.76 -1.43 16.23
CA CYS A 13 38.39 -0.04 16.62
C CYS A 13 37.01 0.33 16.04
N THR A 14 35.89 0.28 16.77
CA THR A 14 35.62 0.83 18.10
C THR A 14 34.51 0.04 18.80
N LYS A 15 34.81 -0.50 19.98
CA LYS A 15 33.84 -1.04 20.93
C LYS A 15 33.17 0.14 21.64
N PHE A 16 32.04 0.61 21.14
CA PHE A 16 31.23 1.60 21.86
C PHE A 16 30.47 0.89 22.99
N PRO A 17 30.63 1.28 24.27
CA PRO A 17 29.80 0.77 25.34
C PRO A 17 28.42 1.43 25.23
N ILE A 18 27.40 0.64 24.90
CA ILE A 18 26.01 1.08 25.07
C ILE A 18 25.75 1.08 26.58
N PRO A 19 25.40 2.22 27.21
CA PRO A 19 24.99 2.21 28.60
C PRO A 19 23.64 1.48 28.70
N SER A 20 23.60 0.41 29.50
CA SER A 20 22.35 -0.13 30.03
C SER A 20 21.66 0.99 30.81
N ARG A 21 20.63 1.60 30.22
CA ARG A 21 19.77 2.54 30.93
C ARG A 21 18.72 1.72 31.68
N ASP A 22 19.02 1.48 32.95
CA ASP A 22 18.09 0.93 33.93
C ASP A 22 16.88 1.87 34.10
N ASN A 23 15.74 1.22 34.30
CA ASN A 23 14.38 1.74 34.32
C ASN A 23 14.17 2.88 35.33
N HIS A 24 13.40 3.91 34.96
CA HIS A 24 12.12 4.34 35.57
C HIS A 24 11.81 5.83 35.26
N VAL A 25 10.55 6.09 34.89
CA VAL A 25 9.89 7.40 34.77
C VAL A 25 10.27 8.24 33.55
N VAL A 26 9.66 7.93 32.40
CA VAL A 26 9.20 8.97 31.48
C VAL A 26 7.72 8.71 31.29
N ASP A 27 6.92 9.71 31.64
CA ASP A 27 5.48 9.75 31.51
C ASP A 27 4.96 8.92 30.33
N GLU A 28 3.95 8.10 30.60
CA GLU A 28 2.97 7.71 29.60
C GLU A 28 2.25 8.98 29.11
N ILE A 29 2.91 9.78 28.27
CA ILE A 29 2.19 10.52 27.26
C ILE A 29 1.73 9.44 26.30
N GLN A 30 0.53 8.93 26.54
CA GLN A 30 -0.28 8.22 25.56
C GLN A 30 -0.39 9.15 24.34
N SER A 31 0.59 9.09 23.44
CA SER A 31 0.52 9.76 22.16
C SER A 31 -0.55 9.02 21.37
N GLN A 32 -1.79 9.50 21.47
CA GLN A 32 -2.80 9.31 20.44
C GLN A 32 -2.05 9.45 19.11
N PRO A 33 -1.96 8.42 18.25
CA PRO A 33 -1.25 8.54 16.99
C PRO A 33 -1.96 9.64 16.20
N PHE A 34 -1.43 10.85 16.25
CA PHE A 34 -2.00 11.97 15.54
C PHE A 34 -2.00 11.58 14.06
N ASP A 35 -3.18 11.56 13.44
CA ASP A 35 -3.44 11.18 12.05
C ASP A 35 -2.83 12.19 11.04
N TYR A 36 -1.52 12.47 11.14
CA TYR A 36 -0.80 13.34 10.22
C TYR A 36 -0.90 12.81 8.78
N SER A 37 -0.83 11.49 8.60
CA SER A 37 -0.96 10.84 7.29
C SER A 37 -2.33 11.05 6.65
N LYS A 38 -3.43 10.91 7.41
CA LYS A 38 -4.78 11.14 6.87
C LYS A 38 -5.01 12.61 6.52
N ARG A 39 -4.54 13.53 7.37
CA ARG A 39 -4.63 14.98 7.07
C ARG A 39 -3.82 15.35 5.85
N ALA A 40 -2.62 14.80 5.67
CA ALA A 40 -1.79 15.01 4.50
C ALA A 40 -2.44 14.43 3.22
N GLN A 41 -3.04 13.24 3.30
CA GLN A 41 -3.77 12.63 2.17
C GLN A 41 -5.02 13.44 1.79
N TRP A 42 -5.81 13.88 2.77
CA TRP A 42 -6.96 14.74 2.52
C TRP A 42 -6.55 16.10 1.92
N LEU A 43 -5.49 16.71 2.44
CA LEU A 43 -4.97 17.97 1.92
C LEU A 43 -4.48 17.80 0.48
N ARG A 44 -3.77 16.70 0.18
CA ARG A 44 -3.34 16.38 -1.19
C ARG A 44 -4.54 16.20 -2.12
N ALA A 45 -5.55 15.45 -1.71
CA ALA A 45 -6.77 15.26 -2.49
C ALA A 45 -7.51 16.58 -2.72
N ALA A 46 -7.59 17.44 -1.70
CA ALA A 46 -8.20 18.76 -1.80
C ALA A 46 -7.43 19.71 -2.73
N VAL A 47 -6.10 19.75 -2.64
CA VAL A 47 -5.25 20.60 -3.51
C VAL A 47 -5.34 20.14 -4.96
N LEU A 48 -5.22 18.84 -5.21
CA LEU A 48 -5.36 18.29 -6.56
C LEU A 48 -6.77 18.52 -7.11
N GLY A 49 -7.81 18.32 -6.30
CA GLY A 49 -9.19 18.59 -6.69
C GLY A 49 -9.47 20.06 -6.99
N ALA A 50 -8.87 20.98 -6.22
CA ALA A 50 -8.98 22.41 -6.48
C ALA A 50 -8.26 22.82 -7.76
N ASN A 51 -7.06 22.28 -8.01
CA ASN A 51 -6.31 22.52 -9.23
C ASN A 51 -7.07 22.02 -10.46
N ASP A 52 -7.54 20.78 -10.41
CA ASP A 52 -8.27 20.16 -11.51
C ASP A 52 -9.62 20.86 -11.72
N GLY A 53 -10.31 21.25 -10.64
CA GLY A 53 -11.55 22.02 -10.72
C GLY A 53 -11.38 23.39 -11.36
N LEU A 54 -10.35 24.15 -10.98
CA LEU A 54 -10.12 25.50 -11.51
C LEU A 54 -9.62 25.46 -12.95
N VAL A 55 -8.68 24.56 -13.28
CA VAL A 55 -8.17 24.41 -14.65
C VAL A 55 -9.27 23.90 -15.58
N SER A 56 -10.05 22.91 -15.15
CA SER A 56 -11.10 22.33 -15.98
C SER A 56 -12.26 23.31 -16.21
N THR A 57 -12.66 24.09 -15.19
CA THR A 57 -13.67 25.15 -15.36
C THR A 57 -13.18 26.30 -16.23
N ALA A 58 -11.92 26.74 -16.07
CA ALA A 58 -11.34 27.78 -16.91
C ALA A 58 -11.25 27.34 -18.38
N SER A 59 -10.78 26.10 -18.63
CA SER A 59 -10.72 25.53 -19.98
C SER A 59 -12.12 25.37 -20.59
N LEU A 60 -13.11 24.92 -19.80
CA LEU A 60 -14.49 24.80 -20.24
C LEU A 60 -15.09 26.16 -20.58
N MET A 61 -14.92 27.17 -19.72
CA MET A 61 -15.41 28.52 -19.97
C MET A 61 -14.73 29.17 -21.18
N MET A 62 -13.44 28.93 -21.38
CA MET A 62 -12.72 29.39 -22.58
C MET A 62 -13.30 28.76 -23.86
N GLY A 63 -13.61 27.46 -23.84
CA GLY A 63 -14.24 26.78 -24.98
C GLY A 63 -15.69 27.19 -25.23
N VAL A 64 -16.50 27.30 -24.19
CA VAL A 64 -17.91 27.71 -24.29
C VAL A 64 -18.04 29.17 -24.69
N GLY A 65 -17.18 30.04 -24.15
CA GLY A 65 -17.15 31.47 -24.47
C GLY A 65 -16.75 31.76 -25.93
N ALA A 66 -16.04 30.84 -26.59
CA ALA A 66 -15.75 30.93 -28.02
C ALA A 66 -16.98 30.67 -28.92
N VAL A 67 -18.01 29.98 -28.39
CA VAL A 67 -19.19 29.55 -29.17
C VAL A 67 -20.47 30.28 -28.75
N LYS A 68 -20.61 30.63 -27.47
CA LYS A 68 -21.78 31.33 -26.92
C LYS A 68 -21.38 32.61 -26.21
N HIS A 69 -21.95 33.75 -26.64
CA HIS A 69 -21.78 35.06 -26.02
C HIS A 69 -22.76 35.37 -24.88
N ASP A 70 -23.68 34.46 -24.56
CA ASP A 70 -24.64 34.66 -23.48
C ASP A 70 -24.04 34.29 -22.11
N VAL A 71 -23.87 35.32 -21.27
CA VAL A 71 -23.31 35.23 -19.92
C VAL A 71 -24.13 34.28 -19.02
N LYS A 72 -25.47 34.26 -19.17
CA LYS A 72 -26.32 33.38 -18.34
C LYS A 72 -26.05 31.91 -18.64
N ALA A 73 -25.91 31.57 -19.91
CA ALA A 73 -25.54 30.22 -20.33
C ALA A 73 -24.13 29.84 -19.84
N MET A 74 -23.18 30.79 -19.89
CA MET A 74 -21.80 30.55 -19.47
C MET A 74 -21.68 30.21 -17.97
N ILE A 75 -22.40 30.94 -17.11
CA ILE A 75 -22.43 30.68 -15.66
C ILE A 75 -23.10 29.33 -15.37
N LEU A 76 -24.22 29.03 -16.01
CA LEU A 76 -24.93 27.77 -15.81
C LEU A 76 -24.07 26.56 -16.24
N THR A 77 -23.39 26.65 -17.39
CA THR A 77 -22.49 25.61 -17.88
C THR A 77 -21.27 25.43 -16.98
N GLY A 78 -20.68 26.52 -16.48
CA GLY A 78 -19.58 26.44 -15.53
C GLY A 78 -19.98 25.74 -14.22
N PHE A 79 -21.16 26.07 -13.68
CA PHE A 79 -21.66 25.47 -12.44
C PHE A 79 -22.02 23.99 -12.63
N ALA A 80 -22.66 23.64 -13.75
CA ALA A 80 -22.90 22.26 -14.12
C ALA A 80 -21.58 21.47 -14.27
N GLY A 81 -20.56 22.07 -14.89
CA GLY A 81 -19.23 21.49 -15.02
C GLY A 81 -18.54 21.24 -13.67
N LEU A 82 -18.65 22.17 -12.73
CA LEU A 82 -18.15 21.99 -11.36
C LEU A 82 -18.82 20.80 -10.65
N ILE A 83 -20.16 20.74 -10.68
CA ILE A 83 -20.91 19.67 -10.04
C ILE A 83 -20.56 18.32 -10.69
N ALA A 84 -20.51 18.27 -12.02
CA ALA A 84 -20.13 17.07 -12.75
C ALA A 84 -18.70 16.61 -12.41
N GLY A 85 -17.74 17.53 -12.35
CA GLY A 85 -16.36 17.25 -11.97
C GLY A 85 -16.22 16.74 -10.54
N ALA A 86 -16.90 17.38 -9.58
CA ALA A 86 -16.89 16.97 -8.18
C ALA A 86 -17.53 15.57 -7.99
N CYS A 87 -18.68 15.32 -8.63
CA CYS A 87 -19.31 13.99 -8.62
C CYS A 87 -18.39 12.92 -9.22
N SER A 88 -17.73 13.21 -10.34
CA SER A 88 -16.79 12.25 -10.94
C SER A 88 -15.63 11.92 -10.01
N MET A 89 -15.11 12.92 -9.28
CA MET A 89 -14.00 12.70 -8.33
C MET A 89 -14.46 11.85 -7.13
N ALA A 90 -15.66 12.11 -6.60
CA ALA A 90 -16.24 11.32 -5.53
C ALA A 90 -16.53 9.87 -5.95
N ILE A 91 -17.12 9.69 -7.14
CA ILE A 91 -17.39 8.36 -7.70
C ILE A 91 -16.08 7.62 -8.02
N GLY A 92 -15.07 8.34 -8.51
CA GLY A 92 -13.75 7.79 -8.79
C GLY A 92 -13.06 7.25 -7.54
N GLU A 93 -13.11 7.99 -6.43
CA GLU A 93 -12.60 7.51 -5.14
C GLU A 93 -13.39 6.29 -4.63
N PHE A 94 -14.72 6.27 -4.78
CA PHE A 94 -15.54 5.11 -4.41
C PHE A 94 -15.18 3.85 -5.21
N VAL A 95 -15.07 3.97 -6.53
CA VAL A 95 -14.65 2.87 -7.41
C VAL A 95 -13.22 2.43 -7.10
N SER A 96 -12.32 3.37 -6.81
CA SER A 96 -10.92 3.07 -6.47
C SER A 96 -10.80 2.22 -5.19
N VAL A 97 -11.58 2.53 -4.15
CA VAL A 97 -11.63 1.71 -2.93
C VAL A 97 -12.21 0.33 -3.22
N TYR A 98 -13.26 0.25 -4.04
CA TYR A 98 -13.85 -1.02 -4.44
C TYR A 98 -12.85 -1.91 -5.21
N SER A 99 -12.10 -1.34 -6.15
CA SER A 99 -11.08 -2.08 -6.92
C SER A 99 -9.92 -2.57 -6.06
N GLN A 100 -9.50 -1.82 -5.04
CA GLN A 100 -8.47 -2.27 -4.10
C GLN A 100 -8.93 -3.51 -3.31
N LEU A 101 -10.18 -3.51 -2.84
CA LEU A 101 -10.78 -4.66 -2.16
C LEU A 101 -10.90 -5.87 -3.10
N ASP A 102 -11.26 -5.65 -4.36
CA ASP A 102 -11.41 -6.72 -5.34
C ASP A 102 -10.06 -7.36 -5.70
N ILE A 103 -9.00 -6.56 -5.86
CA ILE A 103 -7.63 -7.05 -6.07
C ILE A 103 -7.13 -7.81 -4.83
N GLU A 104 -7.40 -7.29 -3.62
CA GLU A 104 -7.02 -7.95 -2.37
C GLU A 104 -7.68 -9.32 -2.25
N MET A 105 -8.99 -9.43 -2.51
CA MET A 105 -9.70 -10.71 -2.51
C MET A 105 -9.17 -11.67 -3.57
N ALA A 106 -8.89 -11.18 -4.78
CA ALA A 106 -8.29 -12.00 -5.84
C ALA A 106 -6.89 -12.50 -5.46
N HIS A 107 -6.10 -11.67 -4.78
CA HIS A 107 -4.76 -12.02 -4.31
C HIS A 107 -4.80 -13.04 -3.16
N ILE A 108 -5.72 -12.87 -2.21
CA ILE A 108 -5.94 -13.84 -1.12
C ILE A 108 -6.28 -15.21 -1.71
N LYS A 109 -7.22 -15.28 -2.66
CA LYS A 109 -7.63 -16.54 -3.28
C LYS A 109 -6.49 -17.26 -3.99
N ARG A 110 -5.64 -16.53 -4.74
CA ARG A 110 -4.45 -17.11 -5.39
C ARG A 110 -3.39 -17.55 -4.38
N SER A 111 -3.15 -16.76 -3.34
CA SER A 111 -2.19 -17.11 -2.29
C SER A 111 -2.63 -18.33 -1.47
N SER A 112 -3.94 -18.51 -1.24
CA SER A 112 -4.47 -19.67 -0.53
C SER A 112 -4.34 -20.95 -1.33
N ASP A 113 -4.52 -20.89 -2.65
CA ASP A 113 -4.36 -22.05 -3.52
C ASP A 113 -2.89 -22.45 -3.65
N HIS A 114 -1.98 -21.48 -3.83
CA HIS A 114 -0.54 -21.77 -3.81
C HIS A 114 -0.04 -22.30 -2.47
N ARG A 115 -0.57 -21.82 -1.34
CA ARG A 115 -0.17 -22.37 -0.02
C ARG A 115 -0.57 -23.84 0.14
N LYS A 116 -1.76 -24.24 -0.34
CA LYS A 116 -2.20 -25.65 -0.29
C LYS A 116 -1.32 -26.55 -1.17
N GLU A 117 -0.99 -26.08 -2.37
CA GLU A 117 -0.12 -26.82 -3.29
C GLU A 117 1.27 -27.03 -2.70
N LEU A 118 1.86 -26.00 -2.08
CA LEU A 118 3.15 -26.10 -1.39
C LEU A 118 3.10 -27.04 -0.17
N GLU A 119 2.01 -27.01 0.62
CA GLU A 119 1.84 -27.92 1.75
C GLU A 119 1.72 -29.39 1.31
N GLU A 120 1.05 -29.66 0.19
CA GLU A 120 0.95 -31.01 -0.39
C GLU A 120 2.30 -31.48 -0.94
N GLU A 121 3.02 -30.61 -1.65
CA GLU A 121 4.36 -30.90 -2.16
C GLU A 121 5.37 -31.13 -1.02
N GLU A 122 5.34 -30.31 0.03
CA GLU A 122 6.16 -30.52 1.23
C GLU A 122 5.82 -31.84 1.92
N ARG A 123 4.53 -32.15 2.13
CA ARG A 123 4.11 -33.43 2.72
C ARG A 123 4.61 -34.62 1.91
N GLU A 124 4.51 -34.57 0.59
CA GLU A 124 5.01 -35.66 -0.26
C GLU A 124 6.54 -35.74 -0.25
N ASN A 125 7.23 -34.61 -0.23
CA ASN A 125 8.68 -34.57 -0.06
C ASN A 125 9.10 -35.21 1.28
N TYR A 126 8.47 -34.85 2.40
CA TYR A 126 8.75 -35.49 3.69
C TYR A 126 8.48 -37.01 3.63
N ARG A 127 7.37 -37.45 3.04
CA ARG A 127 7.04 -38.88 2.90
C ARG A 127 8.09 -39.64 2.08
N THR A 128 8.56 -39.05 0.98
CA THR A 128 9.61 -39.66 0.14
C THR A 128 10.96 -39.67 0.85
N LEU A 129 11.30 -38.62 1.60
CA LEU A 129 12.51 -38.54 2.44
C LEU A 129 12.51 -39.61 3.55
N PHE A 130 11.39 -39.77 4.26
CA PHE A 130 11.21 -40.81 5.27
C PHE A 130 11.38 -42.22 4.70
N ARG A 131 10.76 -42.48 3.54
CA ARG A 131 10.88 -43.76 2.82
C ARG A 131 12.33 -44.04 2.43
N ARG A 132 13.05 -43.03 1.91
CA ARG A 132 14.45 -43.15 1.50
C ARG A 132 15.39 -43.40 2.67
N ARG A 133 15.14 -42.77 3.83
CA ARG A 133 15.97 -42.92 5.04
C ARG A 133 15.60 -44.14 5.91
N ARG A 134 14.60 -44.95 5.51
CA ARG A 134 14.07 -46.09 6.29
C ARG A 134 13.71 -45.70 7.74
N LEU A 135 13.27 -44.47 7.95
CA LEU A 135 12.81 -44.01 9.26
C LEU A 135 11.34 -44.43 9.44
N PRO A 136 10.93 -44.84 10.65
CA PRO A 136 9.54 -45.16 10.91
C PRO A 136 8.66 -43.94 10.57
N PRO A 137 7.47 -44.13 9.97
CA PRO A 137 6.60 -43.02 9.59
C PRO A 137 6.26 -42.17 10.82
N TRP A 138 6.32 -40.85 10.65
CA TRP A 138 6.03 -39.92 11.74
C TRP A 138 4.62 -40.18 12.32
N PRO A 139 4.48 -40.42 13.64
CA PRO A 139 3.18 -40.56 14.27
C PRO A 139 2.55 -39.18 14.41
N PHE A 140 1.63 -38.83 13.52
CA PHE A 140 0.83 -37.61 13.66
C PHE A 140 -0.16 -37.78 14.82
N LEU A 141 0.02 -36.95 15.85
CA LEU A 141 -0.99 -36.32 16.72
C LEU A 141 -2.43 -36.81 16.45
N ARG A 142 -2.82 -37.91 17.10
CA ARG A 142 -4.19 -38.09 17.58
C ARG A 142 -4.23 -37.52 18.99
N GLY A 143 -4.75 -36.32 19.13
CA GLY A 143 -4.84 -35.65 20.42
C GLY A 143 -5.64 -34.37 20.33
N GLN A 144 -6.97 -34.54 20.17
CA GLN A 144 -8.06 -33.57 20.28
C GLN A 144 -8.10 -32.40 19.29
#